data_AF-A0A2S8PMC2-F1
#
_entry.id   AF-A0A2S8PMC2-F1
#
_cell.length_a   1.000
_cell.length_b   1.000
_cell.length_c   1.000
_cell.angle_alpha   90.00
_cell.angle_beta   90.00
_cell.angle_gamma   90.00
#
_symmetry.space_group_name_H-M   'P 1'
#
loop_
_entity.id
_entity.type
_entity.pdbx_description
1 polymer ?
#
loop_
_entity_poly.entity_id
_entity_poly.type
_entity_poly.pdbx_seq_one_letter_code
_entity_poly.pdbx_strand_id
1 'polypeptide(L)'
;MGSVNRMNFSHICMILMLTNGLTSHVIVNPMILDASGRDAWVSVLMAALIYVPWSLLLVWFMKRSGNRKLQPWLAERTKPWISWVLMVPMCLYLYTIGGLTLLHTSTWTITNYLPATPKLVLVTALALVCLYGAKTGLRSMAIGAGVLLPIVVVLGIFVSVSNSAHKNYKMLLPLMEHGWVPPVHGMLYAGGAFIELIVILTMQHRIRSNTKPWHMIVFTLLMVWITLGPVIGAITEFGPVEAAKQATSPYEQWRLVKIGDYVEHVDFFSVYQWLAGSSIRISLSLFLLADIMPFSNQTMRGRFIIALTFSYIVLCMFPYSQQDFYNMMYRYYFPASLILGISYSLICVGISFIPNKRRERTT
;
A
#
# COMPACT_ATOMS: atom_id res chain seq x y z
N MET A 1 -2.02 31.22 -4.91
CA MET A 1 -2.82 29.99 -5.16
C MET A 1 -2.18 29.24 -6.32
N GLY A 2 -1.35 28.22 -6.05
CA GLY A 2 -0.75 27.43 -7.12
C GLY A 2 -1.80 26.59 -7.83
N SER A 3 -1.77 26.54 -9.16
CA SER A 3 -2.64 25.67 -9.96
C SER A 3 -2.64 24.26 -9.34
N VAL A 4 -3.82 23.74 -9.02
CA VAL A 4 -3.94 22.34 -8.62
C VAL A 4 -3.48 21.52 -9.83
N ASN A 5 -2.24 21.03 -9.80
CA ASN A 5 -1.69 20.17 -10.84
C ASN A 5 -2.49 18.87 -10.84
N ARG A 6 -3.54 18.84 -11.69
CA ARG A 6 -4.36 17.66 -11.91
C ARG A 6 -3.66 16.72 -12.87
N MET A 7 -3.79 15.42 -12.63
CA MET A 7 -3.20 14.37 -13.46
C MET A 7 -4.26 13.39 -13.94
N ASN A 8 -3.92 12.67 -15.00
CA ASN A 8 -4.78 11.60 -15.51
C ASN A 8 -4.84 10.45 -14.49
N PHE A 9 -5.97 9.73 -14.48
CA PHE A 9 -6.20 8.62 -13.56
C PHE A 9 -5.13 7.53 -13.68
N SER A 10 -4.60 7.27 -14.89
CA SER A 10 -3.51 6.31 -15.11
C SER A 10 -2.24 6.62 -14.30
N HIS A 11 -1.84 7.89 -14.20
CA HIS A 11 -0.68 8.29 -13.39
C HIS A 11 -0.91 8.04 -11.91
N ILE A 12 -2.14 8.27 -11.43
CA ILE A 12 -2.53 7.96 -10.05
C ILE A 12 -2.53 6.44 -9.83
N CYS A 13 -3.03 5.66 -10.77
CA CYS A 13 -2.94 4.20 -10.73
C CYS A 13 -1.48 3.75 -10.63
N MET A 14 -0.56 4.29 -11.43
CA MET A 14 0.86 3.90 -11.36
C MET A 14 1.48 4.16 -9.98
N ILE A 15 1.20 5.33 -9.38
CA ILE A 15 1.62 5.65 -8.02
C ILE A 15 1.02 4.68 -7.00
N LEU A 16 -0.30 4.43 -7.09
CA LEU A 16 -1.00 3.54 -6.17
C LEU A 16 -0.60 2.07 -6.38
N MET A 17 -0.23 1.65 -7.58
CA MET A 17 0.29 0.32 -7.87
C MET A 17 1.64 0.10 -7.20
N LEU A 18 2.57 1.06 -7.28
CA LEU A 18 3.84 0.95 -6.55
C LEU A 18 3.66 1.05 -5.03
N THR A 19 2.67 1.83 -4.60
CA THR A 19 2.38 2.03 -3.17
C THR A 19 1.69 0.82 -2.55
N ASN A 20 0.50 0.48 -3.02
CA ASN A 20 -0.31 -0.60 -2.47
C ASN A 20 0.21 -1.97 -2.92
N GLY A 21 0.87 -2.04 -4.09
CA GLY A 21 1.49 -3.26 -4.58
C GLY A 21 2.56 -3.77 -3.63
N LEU A 22 3.41 -2.90 -3.05
CA LEU A 22 4.40 -3.34 -2.06
C LEU A 22 3.71 -4.01 -0.85
N THR A 23 2.66 -3.41 -0.31
CA THR A 23 1.91 -4.02 0.81
C THR A 23 1.25 -5.32 0.40
N SER A 24 0.53 -5.30 -0.72
CA SER A 24 -0.37 -6.39 -1.14
C SER A 24 0.38 -7.57 -1.77
N HIS A 25 1.57 -7.35 -2.33
CA HIS A 25 2.40 -8.38 -2.96
C HIS A 25 3.46 -8.92 -1.99
N VAL A 26 4.05 -8.06 -1.15
CA VAL A 26 5.23 -8.40 -0.34
C VAL A 26 4.91 -8.47 1.14
N ILE A 27 4.50 -7.35 1.74
CA ILE A 27 4.44 -7.21 3.20
C ILE A 27 3.38 -8.14 3.80
N VAL A 28 2.18 -8.20 3.19
CA VAL A 28 1.04 -8.96 3.72
C VAL A 28 1.15 -10.46 3.49
N ASN A 29 1.96 -10.87 2.50
CA ASN A 29 2.02 -12.25 2.01
C ASN A 29 2.25 -13.29 3.12
N PRO A 30 3.29 -13.17 3.99
CA PRO A 30 3.50 -14.13 5.07
C PRO A 30 2.30 -14.21 6.03
N MET A 31 1.58 -13.11 6.28
CA MET A 31 0.40 -13.14 7.16
C MET A 31 -0.78 -13.89 6.55
N ILE A 32 -0.98 -13.82 5.23
CA ILE A 32 -2.05 -14.57 4.55
C ILE A 32 -1.71 -16.06 4.56
N LEU A 33 -0.43 -16.41 4.31
CA LEU A 33 0.05 -17.78 4.35
C LEU A 33 -0.02 -18.38 5.76
N ASP A 34 0.39 -17.64 6.78
CA ASP A 34 0.31 -18.08 8.19
C ASP A 34 -1.15 -18.28 8.63
N ALA A 35 -2.04 -17.37 8.25
CA ALA A 35 -3.46 -17.41 8.62
C ALA A 35 -4.26 -18.53 7.94
N SER A 36 -3.91 -18.89 6.70
CA SER A 36 -4.75 -19.75 5.85
C SER A 36 -4.04 -20.97 5.29
N GLY A 37 -2.73 -21.10 5.47
CA GLY A 37 -1.92 -22.19 4.92
C GLY A 37 -2.16 -22.35 3.42
N ARG A 38 -2.58 -23.55 3.02
CA ARG A 38 -2.86 -23.90 1.62
C ARG A 38 -3.95 -23.03 0.99
N ASP A 39 -4.96 -22.65 1.76
CA ASP A 39 -6.11 -21.91 1.24
C ASP A 39 -5.88 -20.40 1.18
N ALA A 40 -4.64 -19.92 1.41
CA ALA A 40 -4.27 -18.50 1.38
C ALA A 40 -4.66 -17.79 0.06
N TRP A 41 -4.55 -18.48 -1.08
CA TRP A 41 -4.96 -17.91 -2.36
C TRP A 41 -6.50 -17.76 -2.45
N VAL A 42 -7.27 -18.64 -1.80
CA VAL A 42 -8.73 -18.53 -1.69
C VAL A 42 -9.09 -17.33 -0.83
N SER A 43 -8.35 -17.08 0.26
CA SER A 43 -8.54 -15.89 1.11
C SER A 43 -8.45 -14.59 0.33
N VAL A 44 -7.49 -14.50 -0.62
CA VAL A 44 -7.32 -13.35 -1.50
C VAL A 44 -8.52 -13.19 -2.43
N LEU A 45 -9.01 -14.27 -3.03
CA LEU A 45 -10.21 -14.25 -3.90
C LEU A 45 -11.47 -13.88 -3.13
N MET A 46 -11.66 -14.42 -1.92
CA MET A 46 -12.80 -14.07 -1.08
C MET A 46 -12.74 -12.60 -0.64
N ALA A 47 -11.56 -12.08 -0.29
CA ALA A 47 -11.38 -10.66 -0.01
C ALA A 47 -11.68 -9.78 -1.24
N ALA A 48 -11.35 -10.26 -2.45
CA ALA A 48 -11.66 -9.57 -3.70
C ALA A 48 -13.16 -9.34 -3.91
N LEU A 49 -14.01 -10.30 -3.51
CA LEU A 49 -15.48 -10.20 -3.60
C LEU A 49 -16.03 -9.00 -2.81
N ILE A 50 -15.38 -8.61 -1.71
CA ILE A 50 -15.75 -7.44 -0.90
C ILE A 50 -15.02 -6.19 -1.40
N TYR A 51 -13.76 -6.34 -1.80
CA TYR A 51 -12.90 -5.24 -2.23
C TYR A 51 -13.43 -4.51 -3.47
N VAL A 52 -13.92 -5.26 -4.47
CA VAL A 52 -14.45 -4.67 -5.70
C VAL A 52 -15.66 -3.77 -5.43
N PRO A 53 -16.75 -4.23 -4.76
CA PRO A 53 -17.86 -3.36 -4.35
C PRO A 53 -17.42 -2.18 -3.47
N TRP A 54 -16.52 -2.40 -2.51
CA TRP A 54 -16.02 -1.33 -1.65
C TRP A 54 -15.26 -0.25 -2.46
N SER A 55 -14.49 -0.63 -3.47
CA SER A 55 -13.81 0.34 -4.35
C SER A 55 -14.80 1.19 -5.17
N LEU A 56 -15.96 0.62 -5.55
CA LEU A 56 -17.03 1.36 -6.21
C LEU A 56 -17.70 2.36 -5.26
N LEU A 57 -17.81 2.02 -3.97
CA LEU A 57 -18.26 2.96 -2.94
C LEU A 57 -17.35 4.19 -2.85
N LEU A 58 -16.02 4.01 -2.97
CA LEU A 58 -15.08 5.14 -3.03
C LEU A 58 -15.32 6.03 -4.26
N VAL A 59 -15.50 5.43 -5.44
CA VAL A 59 -15.81 6.17 -6.68
C VAL A 59 -17.12 6.94 -6.53
N TRP A 60 -18.13 6.31 -5.94
CA TRP A 60 -19.41 6.94 -5.67
C TRP A 60 -19.25 8.16 -4.74
N PHE A 61 -18.49 8.01 -3.65
CA PHE A 61 -18.22 9.11 -2.72
C PHE A 61 -17.44 10.24 -3.41
N MET A 62 -16.41 9.92 -4.20
CA MET A 62 -15.61 10.90 -4.95
C MET A 62 -16.45 11.72 -5.93
N LYS A 63 -17.42 11.08 -6.61
CA LYS A 63 -18.37 11.79 -7.48
C LYS A 63 -19.26 12.72 -6.66
N ARG A 64 -19.78 12.26 -5.53
CA ARG A 64 -20.66 13.03 -4.65
C ARG A 64 -19.94 14.19 -3.94
N SER A 65 -18.65 14.04 -3.66
CA SER A 65 -17.83 15.10 -3.11
C SER A 65 -17.49 16.19 -4.13
N GLY A 66 -17.67 15.89 -5.43
CA GLY A 66 -17.24 16.70 -6.55
C GLY A 66 -15.72 16.67 -6.75
N ASN A 67 -15.06 15.58 -6.35
CA ASN A 67 -13.59 15.45 -6.29
C ASN A 67 -12.93 16.63 -5.56
N ARG A 68 -13.58 17.19 -4.54
CA ARG A 68 -13.01 18.29 -3.76
C ARG A 68 -12.01 17.74 -2.75
N LYS A 69 -11.13 18.62 -2.27
CA LYS A 69 -10.18 18.26 -1.22
C LYS A 69 -10.97 17.83 0.03
N LEU A 70 -10.57 16.70 0.63
CA LEU A 70 -11.38 16.00 1.63
C LEU A 70 -11.65 16.85 2.87
N GLN A 71 -10.60 17.46 3.46
CA GLN A 71 -10.76 18.24 4.68
C GLN A 71 -11.69 19.46 4.50
N PRO A 72 -11.52 20.35 3.49
CA PRO A 72 -12.48 21.43 3.25
C PRO A 72 -13.90 20.94 2.97
N TRP A 73 -14.05 19.83 2.23
CA TRP A 73 -15.36 19.25 1.94
C TRP A 73 -16.08 18.77 3.22
N LEU A 74 -15.35 18.12 4.13
CA LEU A 74 -15.88 17.70 5.42
C LEU A 74 -16.28 18.90 6.29
N ALA A 75 -15.47 19.98 6.27
CA ALA A 75 -15.74 21.20 7.03
C ALA A 75 -17.04 21.90 6.59
N GLU A 76 -17.32 21.91 5.28
CA GLU A 76 -18.57 22.47 4.73
C GLU A 76 -19.82 21.67 5.12
N ARG A 77 -19.71 20.34 5.23
CA ARG A 77 -20.84 19.45 5.56
C ARG A 77 -21.10 19.32 7.06
N THR A 78 -20.09 19.59 7.89
CA THR A 78 -20.16 19.38 9.35
C THR A 78 -19.94 20.69 10.11
N LYS A 79 -18.79 20.82 10.78
CA LYS A 79 -18.21 22.01 11.42
C LYS A 79 -16.67 21.94 11.26
N PRO A 80 -15.94 23.07 11.25
CA PRO A 80 -14.49 23.06 11.06
C PRO A 80 -13.72 22.15 12.03
N TRP A 81 -14.01 22.19 13.34
CA TRP A 81 -13.32 21.34 14.32
C TRP A 81 -13.65 19.85 14.15
N ILE A 82 -14.92 19.50 13.87
CA ILE A 82 -15.35 18.12 13.61
C ILE A 82 -14.62 17.57 12.39
N SER A 83 -14.47 18.37 11.33
CA SER A 83 -13.74 17.95 10.14
C SER A 83 -12.29 17.57 10.42
N TRP A 84 -11.63 18.27 11.37
CA TRP A 84 -10.26 17.94 11.76
C TRP A 84 -10.19 16.67 12.59
N VAL A 85 -11.14 16.46 13.52
CA VAL A 85 -11.27 15.19 14.25
C VAL A 85 -11.46 14.02 13.27
N LEU A 86 -12.29 14.20 12.24
CA LEU A 86 -12.48 13.23 11.18
C LEU A 86 -11.21 13.02 10.32
N MET A 87 -10.33 14.00 10.19
CA MET A 87 -9.07 13.82 9.46
C MET A 87 -8.00 13.09 10.26
N VAL A 88 -8.08 13.05 11.60
CA VAL A 88 -7.07 12.41 12.47
C VAL A 88 -6.80 10.94 12.09
N PRO A 89 -7.81 10.06 11.94
CA PRO A 89 -7.57 8.68 11.52
C PRO A 89 -6.83 8.57 10.19
N MET A 90 -7.20 9.42 9.21
CA MET A 90 -6.56 9.43 7.89
C MET A 90 -5.10 9.90 7.96
N CYS A 91 -4.82 10.93 8.77
CA CYS A 91 -3.45 11.40 9.00
C CYS A 91 -2.61 10.35 9.72
N LEU A 92 -3.14 9.71 10.76
CA LEU A 92 -2.45 8.63 11.46
C LEU A 92 -2.17 7.46 10.52
N TYR A 93 -3.12 7.13 9.66
CA TYR A 93 -2.97 6.06 8.66
C TYR A 93 -1.88 6.37 7.62
N LEU A 94 -1.85 7.59 7.09
CA LEU A 94 -0.77 8.01 6.19
C LEU A 94 0.59 8.02 6.89
N TYR A 95 0.62 8.45 8.16
CA TYR A 95 1.84 8.45 8.97
C TYR A 95 2.38 7.03 9.16
N THR A 96 1.52 6.08 9.54
CA THR A 96 1.92 4.68 9.74
C THR A 96 2.32 4.02 8.43
N ILE A 97 1.62 4.27 7.32
CA ILE A 97 2.01 3.79 5.98
C ILE A 97 3.47 4.17 5.68
N GLY A 98 3.84 5.45 5.81
CA GLY A 98 5.19 5.90 5.48
C GLY A 98 6.24 5.39 6.46
N GLY A 99 6.01 5.56 7.76
CA GLY A 99 6.98 5.19 8.80
C GLY A 99 7.24 3.69 8.87
N LEU A 100 6.20 2.87 8.80
CA LEU A 100 6.33 1.42 8.83
C LEU A 100 6.95 0.86 7.55
N THR A 101 6.73 1.51 6.41
CA THR A 101 7.41 1.12 5.16
C THR A 101 8.91 1.38 5.25
N LEU A 102 9.33 2.52 5.81
CA LEU A 102 10.74 2.82 6.03
C LEU A 102 11.37 1.81 6.99
N LEU A 103 10.68 1.49 8.09
CA LEU A 103 11.12 0.49 9.06
C LEU A 103 11.26 -0.90 8.41
N HIS A 104 10.23 -1.37 7.72
CA HIS A 104 10.23 -2.67 7.04
C HIS A 104 11.36 -2.77 6.02
N THR A 105 11.45 -1.79 5.12
CA THR A 105 12.42 -1.81 4.01
C THR A 105 13.85 -1.76 4.53
N SER A 106 14.13 -0.92 5.54
CA SER A 106 15.47 -0.81 6.11
C SER A 106 15.86 -2.06 6.90
N THR A 107 14.98 -2.57 7.78
CA THR A 107 15.23 -3.81 8.53
C THR A 107 15.44 -4.99 7.57
N TRP A 108 14.58 -5.15 6.56
CA TRP A 108 14.74 -6.23 5.58
C TRP A 108 16.06 -6.12 4.80
N THR A 109 16.45 -4.91 4.37
CA THR A 109 17.70 -4.70 3.62
C THR A 109 18.93 -5.05 4.47
N ILE A 110 18.92 -4.69 5.76
CA ILE A 110 20.01 -5.02 6.69
C ILE A 110 20.10 -6.53 6.88
N THR A 111 18.97 -7.19 7.14
CA THR A 111 18.94 -8.63 7.43
C THR A 111 19.36 -9.47 6.24
N ASN A 112 19.01 -9.07 5.00
CA ASN A 112 19.17 -9.91 3.82
C ASN A 112 20.33 -9.54 2.90
N TYR A 113 20.79 -8.28 2.92
CA TYR A 113 21.80 -7.80 1.95
C TYR A 113 22.98 -7.08 2.58
N LEU A 114 22.72 -6.19 3.54
CA LEU A 114 23.73 -5.26 4.06
C LEU A 114 23.88 -5.36 5.59
N PRO A 115 24.15 -6.56 6.16
CA PRO A 115 24.20 -6.75 7.62
C PRO A 115 25.35 -6.00 8.29
N ALA A 116 26.45 -5.75 7.56
CA ALA A 116 27.59 -4.99 8.04
C ALA A 116 27.37 -3.46 7.98
N THR A 117 26.30 -2.97 7.33
CA THR A 117 26.06 -1.54 7.19
C THR A 117 25.26 -1.00 8.38
N PRO A 118 25.69 0.12 9.01
CA PRO A 118 24.95 0.71 10.12
C PRO A 118 23.52 1.09 9.72
N LYS A 119 22.53 0.69 10.54
CA LYS A 119 21.09 0.94 10.30
C LYS A 119 20.79 2.40 9.97
N LEU A 120 21.43 3.32 10.69
CA LEU A 120 21.25 4.76 10.50
C LEU A 120 21.59 5.22 9.08
N VAL A 121 22.63 4.66 8.46
CA VAL A 121 23.06 5.02 7.11
C VAL A 121 21.98 4.65 6.09
N LEU A 122 21.47 3.42 6.15
CA LEU A 122 20.44 2.93 5.23
C LEU A 122 19.11 3.66 5.41
N VAL A 123 18.67 3.83 6.66
CA VAL A 123 17.43 4.57 6.98
C VAL A 123 17.52 6.01 6.49
N THR A 124 18.63 6.70 6.76
CA THR A 124 18.79 8.10 6.36
C THR A 124 18.89 8.24 4.85
N ALA A 125 19.61 7.35 4.16
CA ALA A 125 19.72 7.36 2.71
C ALA A 125 18.35 7.22 2.03
N LEU A 126 17.56 6.20 2.41
CA LEU A 126 16.21 6.02 1.86
C LEU A 126 15.28 7.18 2.24
N ALA A 127 15.35 7.67 3.49
CA ALA A 127 14.54 8.80 3.94
C ALA A 127 14.85 10.10 3.15
N LEU A 128 16.12 10.36 2.81
CA LEU A 128 16.51 11.53 2.01
C LEU A 128 15.99 11.46 0.58
N VAL A 129 16.04 10.28 -0.05
CA VAL A 129 15.42 10.05 -1.38
C VAL A 129 13.92 10.33 -1.31
N CYS A 130 13.24 9.83 -0.28
CA CYS A 130 11.80 10.02 -0.12
C CYS A 130 11.42 11.47 0.21
N LEU A 131 12.24 12.17 1.01
CA LEU A 131 12.12 13.60 1.28
C LEU A 131 12.20 14.41 -0.01
N TYR A 132 13.16 14.08 -0.89
CA TYR A 132 13.29 14.71 -2.19
C TYR A 132 12.07 14.45 -3.08
N GLY A 133 11.60 13.19 -3.15
CA GLY A 133 10.36 12.84 -3.85
C GLY A 133 9.14 13.61 -3.35
N ALA A 134 8.98 13.71 -2.02
CA ALA A 134 7.89 14.46 -1.41
C ALA A 134 7.96 15.97 -1.70
N LYS A 135 9.16 16.56 -1.73
CA LYS A 135 9.34 17.99 -2.04
C LYS A 135 9.12 18.34 -3.50
N THR A 136 9.55 17.47 -4.43
CA THR A 136 9.34 17.68 -5.88
C THR A 136 7.87 17.47 -6.28
N GLY A 137 7.15 16.64 -5.51
CA GLY A 137 5.69 16.56 -5.53
C GLY A 137 5.11 15.53 -6.50
N LEU A 138 3.78 15.49 -6.57
CA LEU A 138 3.04 14.36 -7.14
C LEU A 138 3.29 14.11 -8.64
N ARG A 139 3.60 15.15 -9.43
CA ARG A 139 3.94 14.97 -10.86
C ARG A 139 5.28 14.26 -11.05
N SER A 140 6.27 14.60 -10.23
CA SER A 140 7.58 13.92 -10.22
C SER A 140 7.41 12.45 -9.85
N MET A 141 6.63 12.17 -8.80
CA MET A 141 6.29 10.80 -8.40
C MET A 141 5.54 10.03 -9.50
N ALA A 142 4.63 10.67 -10.23
CA ALA A 142 3.93 10.05 -11.35
C ALA A 142 4.87 9.67 -12.51
N ILE A 143 5.82 10.55 -12.85
CA ILE A 143 6.82 10.28 -13.89
C ILE A 143 7.73 9.14 -13.43
N GLY A 144 8.24 9.22 -12.18
CA GLY A 144 9.05 8.15 -11.58
C GLY A 144 8.30 6.81 -11.56
N ALA A 145 7.03 6.82 -11.15
CA ALA A 145 6.21 5.61 -11.16
C ALA A 145 6.00 5.05 -12.58
N GLY A 146 5.84 5.90 -13.59
CA GLY A 146 5.73 5.50 -14.99
C GLY A 146 6.99 4.84 -15.55
N VAL A 147 8.17 5.18 -15.01
CA VAL A 147 9.46 4.55 -15.39
C VAL A 147 9.70 3.28 -14.58
N LEU A 148 9.46 3.31 -13.27
CA LEU A 148 9.77 2.21 -12.36
C LEU A 148 8.80 1.03 -12.53
N LEU A 149 7.49 1.30 -12.61
CA LEU A 149 6.46 0.26 -12.57
C LEU A 149 6.57 -0.78 -13.71
N PRO A 150 6.81 -0.41 -14.99
CA PRO A 150 6.98 -1.40 -16.05
C PRO A 150 8.11 -2.39 -15.77
N ILE A 151 9.24 -1.91 -15.25
CA ILE A 151 10.39 -2.75 -14.88
C ILE A 151 9.99 -3.67 -13.72
N VAL A 152 9.30 -3.14 -12.70
CA VAL A 152 8.78 -3.95 -11.59
C VAL A 152 7.86 -5.08 -12.07
N VAL A 153 6.96 -4.79 -13.01
CA VAL A 153 6.03 -5.78 -13.57
C VAL A 153 6.77 -6.83 -14.39
N VAL A 154 7.69 -6.43 -15.27
CA VAL A 154 8.50 -7.35 -16.07
C VAL A 154 9.30 -8.29 -15.18
N LEU A 155 9.95 -7.77 -14.13
CA LEU A 155 10.71 -8.57 -13.18
C LEU A 155 9.82 -9.56 -12.40
N GLY A 156 8.60 -9.16 -12.04
CA GLY A 156 7.64 -10.04 -11.38
C GLY A 156 7.19 -11.21 -12.29
N ILE A 157 6.92 -10.92 -13.56
CA ILE A 157 6.62 -11.95 -14.56
C ILE A 157 7.84 -12.86 -14.77
N PHE A 158 9.04 -12.27 -14.85
CA PHE A 158 10.29 -13.00 -15.02
C PHE A 158 10.52 -14.04 -13.93
N VAL A 159 10.39 -13.69 -12.64
CA VAL A 159 10.47 -14.67 -11.53
C VAL A 159 9.44 -15.78 -11.70
N SER A 160 8.18 -15.40 -11.94
CA SER A 160 7.09 -16.36 -12.02
C SER A 160 7.30 -17.38 -13.15
N VAL A 161 7.78 -16.93 -14.31
CA VAL A 161 8.08 -17.79 -15.46
C VAL A 161 9.34 -18.62 -15.20
N SER A 162 10.40 -18.02 -14.67
CA SER A 162 11.67 -18.72 -14.41
C SER A 162 11.52 -19.86 -13.40
N ASN A 163 10.62 -19.70 -12.42
CA ASN A 163 10.33 -20.73 -11.43
C ASN A 163 9.33 -21.80 -11.90
N SER A 164 8.86 -21.79 -13.16
CA SER A 164 7.79 -22.70 -13.61
C SER A 164 8.11 -24.19 -13.38
N ALA A 165 9.39 -24.59 -13.50
CA ALA A 165 9.82 -25.97 -13.25
C ALA A 165 9.70 -26.40 -11.78
N HIS A 166 9.74 -25.45 -10.85
CA HIS A 166 9.61 -25.69 -9.40
C HIS A 166 8.15 -25.68 -8.92
N LYS A 167 7.20 -25.28 -9.77
CA LYS A 167 5.78 -25.12 -9.39
C LYS A 167 5.01 -26.43 -9.49
N ASN A 168 4.69 -27.01 -8.34
CA ASN A 168 3.74 -28.11 -8.25
C ASN A 168 2.35 -27.60 -7.88
N TYR A 169 1.50 -27.35 -8.88
CA TYR A 169 0.12 -26.88 -8.69
C TYR A 169 -0.78 -27.85 -7.92
N LYS A 170 -0.42 -29.13 -7.79
CA LYS A 170 -1.16 -30.08 -6.94
C LYS A 170 -1.13 -29.65 -5.47
N MET A 171 -0.14 -28.86 -5.05
CA MET A 171 -0.05 -28.33 -3.68
C MET A 171 -1.16 -27.34 -3.32
N LEU A 172 -1.93 -26.84 -4.30
CA LEU A 172 -3.12 -26.03 -4.04
C LEU A 172 -4.34 -26.87 -3.61
N LEU A 173 -4.26 -28.19 -3.72
CA LEU A 173 -5.32 -29.13 -3.39
C LEU A 173 -4.93 -30.06 -2.23
N PRO A 174 -5.90 -30.63 -1.50
CA PRO A 174 -7.33 -30.32 -1.55
C PRO A 174 -7.66 -28.93 -0.99
N LEU A 175 -8.74 -28.34 -1.51
CA LEU A 175 -9.29 -27.06 -1.05
C LEU A 175 -10.01 -27.24 0.29
N MET A 176 -9.80 -26.30 1.22
CA MET A 176 -10.52 -26.22 2.50
C MET A 176 -10.43 -27.52 3.32
N GLU A 177 -9.24 -28.14 3.34
CA GLU A 177 -8.97 -29.35 4.13
C GLU A 177 -9.32 -29.14 5.62
N HIS A 178 -9.11 -27.93 6.11
CA HIS A 178 -9.41 -27.52 7.49
C HIS A 178 -10.69 -26.66 7.61
N GLY A 179 -11.58 -26.76 6.62
CA GLY A 179 -12.85 -26.03 6.56
C GLY A 179 -12.73 -24.57 6.13
N TRP A 180 -13.80 -23.78 6.34
CA TRP A 180 -13.90 -22.39 5.88
C TRP A 180 -13.23 -21.36 6.78
N VAL A 181 -12.87 -21.74 8.01
CA VAL A 181 -12.32 -20.80 9.00
C VAL A 181 -10.96 -20.23 8.58
N PRO A 182 -9.97 -21.04 8.15
CA PRO A 182 -8.67 -20.51 7.72
C PRO A 182 -8.74 -19.51 6.56
N PRO A 183 -9.47 -19.77 5.45
CA PRO A 183 -9.54 -18.79 4.38
C PRO A 183 -10.28 -17.51 4.78
N VAL A 184 -11.31 -17.60 5.61
CA VAL A 184 -12.00 -16.41 6.17
C VAL A 184 -11.07 -15.61 7.08
N HIS A 185 -10.25 -16.26 7.89
CA HIS A 185 -9.24 -15.57 8.71
C HIS A 185 -8.21 -14.84 7.84
N GLY A 186 -7.76 -15.46 6.74
CA GLY A 186 -6.87 -14.84 5.77
C GLY A 186 -7.45 -13.62 5.06
N MET A 187 -8.78 -13.55 4.88
CA MET A 187 -9.45 -12.39 4.28
C MET A 187 -9.18 -11.11 5.07
N LEU A 188 -8.99 -11.21 6.39
CA LEU A 188 -8.68 -10.07 7.24
C LEU A 188 -7.37 -9.40 6.78
N TYR A 189 -6.34 -10.19 6.49
CA TYR A 189 -5.02 -9.69 6.09
C TYR A 189 -5.05 -9.17 4.66
N ALA A 190 -5.59 -9.96 3.72
CA ALA A 190 -5.76 -9.53 2.33
C ALA A 190 -6.58 -8.23 2.24
N GLY A 191 -7.70 -8.17 2.98
CA GLY A 191 -8.54 -6.98 3.11
C GLY A 191 -7.80 -5.79 3.72
N GLY A 192 -7.01 -6.03 4.77
CA GLY A 192 -6.16 -5.00 5.40
C GLY A 192 -5.11 -4.40 4.46
N ALA A 193 -4.56 -5.18 3.52
CA ALA A 193 -3.69 -4.63 2.49
C ALA A 193 -4.48 -3.85 1.42
N PHE A 194 -5.62 -4.39 0.97
CA PHE A 194 -6.46 -3.76 -0.05
C PHE A 194 -7.10 -2.44 0.40
N ILE A 195 -7.41 -2.29 1.70
CA ILE A 195 -8.06 -1.10 2.26
C ILE A 195 -7.21 0.17 2.12
N GLU A 196 -5.89 0.04 1.91
CA GLU A 196 -4.97 1.16 1.70
C GLU A 196 -5.37 2.04 0.51
N LEU A 197 -6.15 1.50 -0.44
CA LEU A 197 -6.72 2.27 -1.54
C LEU A 197 -7.56 3.46 -1.06
N ILE A 198 -8.02 3.48 0.20
CA ILE A 198 -8.71 4.63 0.82
C ILE A 198 -7.88 5.92 0.76
N VAL A 199 -6.55 5.81 0.65
CA VAL A 199 -5.63 6.94 0.43
C VAL A 199 -6.02 7.77 -0.79
N ILE A 200 -6.67 7.17 -1.81
CA ILE A 200 -7.18 7.90 -2.98
C ILE A 200 -8.11 9.07 -2.60
N LEU A 201 -8.85 8.96 -1.49
CA LEU A 201 -9.76 10.01 -1.03
C LEU A 201 -9.02 11.31 -0.66
N THR A 202 -7.76 11.23 -0.21
CA THR A 202 -6.98 12.42 0.14
C THR A 202 -6.43 13.14 -1.10
N MET A 203 -6.22 12.39 -2.19
CA MET A 203 -5.70 12.91 -3.46
C MET A 203 -6.77 13.09 -4.55
N GLN A 204 -8.05 12.81 -4.29
CA GLN A 204 -9.14 12.87 -5.27
C GLN A 204 -9.19 14.19 -6.06
N HIS A 205 -8.85 15.32 -5.41
CA HIS A 205 -8.82 16.65 -6.00
C HIS A 205 -7.69 16.89 -7.01
N ARG A 206 -6.76 15.94 -7.11
CA ARG A 206 -5.65 15.95 -8.05
C ARG A 206 -5.94 15.10 -9.28
N ILE A 207 -7.11 14.47 -9.37
CA ILE A 207 -7.53 13.68 -10.52
C ILE A 207 -8.24 14.63 -11.52
N ARG A 208 -7.77 14.66 -12.77
CA ARG A 208 -8.24 15.62 -13.80
C ARG A 208 -9.70 15.41 -14.18
N SER A 209 -10.10 14.17 -14.37
CA SER A 209 -11.43 13.75 -14.79
C SER A 209 -12.13 12.97 -13.68
N ASN A 210 -13.46 12.94 -13.71
CA ASN A 210 -14.21 12.03 -12.86
C ASN A 210 -13.76 10.58 -13.10
N THR A 211 -13.38 9.88 -12.03
CA THR A 211 -13.05 8.47 -12.08
C THR A 211 -14.28 7.68 -12.53
N LYS A 212 -14.22 7.03 -13.70
CA LYS A 212 -15.29 6.11 -14.12
C LYS A 212 -15.19 4.82 -13.30
N PRO A 213 -16.31 4.21 -12.87
CA PRO A 213 -16.34 2.98 -12.09
C PRO A 213 -15.47 1.86 -12.65
N TRP A 214 -15.49 1.64 -13.97
CA TRP A 214 -14.72 0.58 -14.61
C TRP A 214 -13.21 0.74 -14.44
N HIS A 215 -12.66 1.96 -14.40
CA HIS A 215 -11.22 2.13 -14.17
C HIS A 215 -10.83 1.67 -12.77
N MET A 216 -11.72 1.86 -11.79
CA MET A 216 -11.50 1.40 -10.42
C MET A 216 -11.59 -0.13 -10.34
N ILE A 217 -12.56 -0.74 -11.05
CA ILE A 217 -12.66 -2.20 -11.15
C ILE A 217 -11.39 -2.80 -11.75
N VAL A 218 -10.89 -2.24 -12.85
CA VAL A 218 -9.64 -2.71 -13.47
C VAL A 218 -8.47 -2.57 -12.49
N PHE A 219 -8.35 -1.44 -11.79
CA PHE A 219 -7.31 -1.25 -10.79
C PHE A 219 -7.38 -2.27 -9.66
N THR A 220 -8.58 -2.53 -9.11
CA THR A 220 -8.74 -3.48 -8.00
C THR A 220 -8.49 -4.92 -8.44
N LEU A 221 -8.95 -5.32 -9.62
CA LEU A 221 -8.64 -6.64 -10.18
C LEU A 221 -7.14 -6.81 -10.42
N LEU A 222 -6.43 -5.76 -10.86
CA LEU A 222 -4.97 -5.79 -10.97
C LEU A 222 -4.30 -5.94 -9.60
N MET A 223 -4.77 -5.25 -8.56
CA MET A 223 -4.26 -5.43 -7.19
C MET A 223 -4.47 -6.86 -6.68
N VAL A 224 -5.63 -7.46 -6.95
CA VAL A 224 -5.92 -8.86 -6.60
C VAL A 224 -4.98 -9.80 -7.35
N TRP A 225 -4.77 -9.57 -8.65
CA TRP A 225 -3.89 -10.39 -9.47
C TRP A 225 -2.44 -10.36 -8.99
N ILE A 226 -1.89 -9.17 -8.67
CA ILE A 226 -0.52 -9.08 -8.16
C ILE A 226 -0.36 -9.70 -6.76
N THR A 227 -1.41 -9.76 -5.95
CA THR A 227 -1.37 -10.46 -4.65
C THR A 227 -1.44 -11.97 -4.83
N LEU A 228 -2.25 -12.46 -5.76
CA LEU A 228 -2.40 -13.90 -6.02
C LEU A 228 -1.11 -14.55 -6.49
N GLY A 229 -0.39 -13.89 -7.40
CA GLY A 229 0.84 -14.40 -8.01
C GLY A 229 1.83 -15.00 -6.99
N PRO A 230 2.36 -14.20 -6.05
CA PRO A 230 3.33 -14.70 -5.08
C PRO A 230 2.70 -15.58 -4.00
N VAL A 231 1.41 -15.44 -3.64
CA VAL A 231 0.76 -16.37 -2.68
C VAL A 231 0.65 -17.77 -3.29
N ILE A 232 0.20 -17.87 -4.53
CA ILE A 232 0.16 -19.14 -5.28
C ILE A 232 1.59 -19.66 -5.49
N GLY A 233 2.51 -18.79 -5.94
CA GLY A 233 3.93 -19.13 -6.11
C GLY A 233 4.51 -19.78 -4.87
N ALA A 234 4.32 -19.17 -3.70
CA ALA A 234 4.79 -19.67 -2.42
C ALA A 234 4.32 -21.11 -2.15
N ILE A 235 3.03 -21.37 -2.28
CA ILE A 235 2.44 -22.69 -2.02
C ILE A 235 2.93 -23.71 -3.05
N THR A 236 3.00 -23.34 -4.32
CA THR A 236 3.37 -24.26 -5.40
C THR A 236 4.87 -24.57 -5.45
N GLU A 237 5.72 -23.64 -5.02
CA GLU A 237 7.18 -23.79 -5.04
C GLU A 237 7.71 -24.43 -3.75
N PHE A 238 7.13 -24.11 -2.60
CA PHE A 238 7.63 -24.55 -1.28
C PHE A 238 6.68 -25.48 -0.52
N GLY A 239 5.43 -25.61 -0.95
CA GLY A 239 4.38 -26.26 -0.18
C GLY A 239 3.79 -25.34 0.91
N PRO A 240 2.58 -25.62 1.40
CA PRO A 240 1.83 -24.72 2.29
C PRO A 240 2.48 -24.55 3.67
N VAL A 241 3.14 -25.60 4.19
CA VAL A 241 3.74 -25.58 5.53
C VAL A 241 5.02 -24.74 5.57
N GLU A 242 5.91 -24.92 4.59
CA GLU A 242 7.16 -24.16 4.54
C GLU A 242 6.92 -22.72 4.09
N ALA A 243 6.01 -22.49 3.14
CA ALA A 243 5.61 -21.15 2.72
C ALA A 243 5.12 -20.28 3.91
N ALA A 244 4.33 -20.85 4.82
CA ALA A 244 3.82 -20.14 6.00
C ALA A 244 4.90 -19.71 7.01
N LYS A 245 6.07 -20.38 7.00
CA LYS A 245 7.19 -20.06 7.89
C LYS A 245 8.12 -18.98 7.33
N GLN A 246 7.98 -18.62 6.06
CA GLN A 246 8.86 -17.66 5.39
C GLN A 246 8.55 -16.23 5.85
N ALA A 247 9.53 -15.54 6.43
CA ALA A 247 9.37 -14.15 6.85
C ALA A 247 9.07 -13.20 5.68
N THR A 248 9.51 -13.53 4.46
CA THR A 248 9.16 -12.79 3.25
C THR A 248 9.10 -13.72 2.04
N SER A 249 8.00 -14.43 1.88
CA SER A 249 7.86 -15.46 0.83
C SER A 249 8.21 -15.01 -0.60
N PRO A 250 7.81 -13.81 -1.08
CA PRO A 250 8.19 -13.38 -2.43
C PRO A 250 9.70 -13.27 -2.66
N TYR A 251 10.48 -13.05 -1.59
CA TYR A 251 11.94 -13.03 -1.70
C TYR A 251 12.53 -14.43 -1.79
N GLU A 252 11.97 -15.41 -1.09
CA GLU A 252 12.41 -16.80 -1.24
C GLU A 252 12.16 -17.30 -2.67
N GLN A 253 11.08 -16.86 -3.32
CA GLN A 253 10.84 -17.15 -4.75
C GLN A 253 11.95 -16.59 -5.65
N TRP A 254 12.44 -15.38 -5.36
CA TRP A 254 13.60 -14.81 -6.06
C TRP A 254 14.86 -15.64 -5.85
N ARG A 255 15.07 -16.19 -4.65
CA ARG A 255 16.24 -17.03 -4.32
C ARG A 255 16.23 -18.38 -5.03
N LEU A 256 15.07 -18.84 -5.52
CA LEU A 256 14.96 -20.04 -6.36
C LEU A 256 15.41 -19.82 -7.80
N VAL A 257 15.39 -18.57 -8.30
CA VAL A 257 15.65 -18.30 -9.71
C VAL A 257 17.12 -18.54 -10.04
N LYS A 258 17.36 -19.37 -11.06
CA LYS A 258 18.67 -19.59 -11.69
C LYS A 258 18.54 -19.40 -13.20
N ILE A 259 19.51 -18.72 -13.82
CA ILE A 259 19.57 -18.56 -15.28
C ILE A 259 20.67 -19.47 -15.83
N GLY A 260 20.25 -20.62 -16.38
CA GLY A 260 21.16 -21.69 -16.78
C GLY A 260 21.95 -22.25 -15.60
N ASP A 261 23.14 -22.78 -15.88
CA ASP A 261 23.98 -23.42 -14.86
C ASP A 261 24.92 -22.44 -14.12
N TYR A 262 25.00 -21.18 -14.56
CA TYR A 262 26.10 -20.28 -14.17
C TYR A 262 25.67 -18.97 -13.51
N VAL A 263 24.41 -18.54 -13.66
CA VAL A 263 23.93 -17.28 -13.10
C VAL A 263 22.95 -17.58 -11.98
N GLU A 264 23.50 -17.61 -10.77
CA GLU A 264 22.77 -17.66 -9.51
C GLU A 264 22.68 -16.24 -8.90
N HIS A 265 21.88 -16.07 -7.85
CA HIS A 265 21.75 -14.81 -7.11
C HIS A 265 21.19 -13.61 -7.89
N VAL A 266 20.22 -13.86 -8.77
CA VAL A 266 19.43 -12.78 -9.40
C VAL A 266 18.41 -12.16 -8.44
N ASP A 267 18.38 -12.60 -7.19
CA ASP A 267 17.50 -12.11 -6.14
C ASP A 267 17.71 -10.63 -5.83
N PHE A 268 18.86 -10.04 -6.18
CA PHE A 268 19.08 -8.60 -6.07
C PHE A 268 18.05 -7.75 -6.87
N PHE A 269 17.42 -8.31 -7.92
CA PHE A 269 16.34 -7.63 -8.63
C PHE A 269 15.11 -7.41 -7.75
N SER A 270 14.91 -8.21 -6.71
CA SER A 270 13.87 -7.99 -5.70
C SER A 270 14.09 -6.69 -4.92
N VAL A 271 15.35 -6.33 -4.66
CA VAL A 271 15.74 -5.05 -4.01
C VAL A 271 15.27 -3.88 -4.87
N TYR A 272 15.47 -3.95 -6.19
CA TYR A 272 14.97 -2.92 -7.10
C TYR A 272 13.45 -2.76 -6.99
N GLN A 273 12.69 -3.87 -7.01
CA GLN A 273 11.22 -3.82 -6.93
C GLN A 273 10.74 -3.17 -5.63
N TRP A 274 11.38 -3.50 -4.51
CA TRP A 274 10.95 -3.02 -3.20
C TRP A 274 11.42 -1.60 -2.92
N LEU A 275 12.61 -1.21 -3.38
CA LEU A 275 13.05 0.19 -3.34
C LEU A 275 12.18 1.08 -4.23
N ALA A 276 11.75 0.60 -5.41
CA ALA A 276 10.81 1.31 -6.25
C ALA A 276 9.45 1.53 -5.55
N GLY A 277 8.89 0.49 -4.94
CA GLY A 277 7.64 0.58 -4.19
C GLY A 277 7.76 1.48 -2.95
N SER A 278 8.77 1.24 -2.12
CA SER A 278 8.97 1.97 -0.85
C SER A 278 9.27 3.45 -1.07
N SER A 279 10.09 3.79 -2.06
CA SER A 279 10.43 5.19 -2.35
C SER A 279 9.19 6.01 -2.75
N ILE A 280 8.34 5.48 -3.64
CA ILE A 280 7.08 6.15 -4.01
C ILE A 280 6.11 6.17 -2.81
N ARG A 281 5.95 5.06 -2.10
CA ARG A 281 5.04 4.93 -0.95
C ARG A 281 5.35 5.92 0.18
N ILE A 282 6.62 6.01 0.59
CA ILE A 282 7.05 6.91 1.66
C ILE A 282 6.96 8.38 1.19
N SER A 283 7.42 8.67 -0.03
CA SER A 283 7.31 10.01 -0.62
C SER A 283 5.86 10.49 -0.68
N LEU A 284 4.94 9.60 -1.07
CA LEU A 284 3.52 9.89 -1.17
C LEU A 284 2.93 10.17 0.21
N SER A 285 3.21 9.35 1.22
CA SER A 285 2.75 9.60 2.60
C SER A 285 3.21 10.95 3.13
N LEU A 286 4.50 11.27 2.99
CA LEU A 286 5.06 12.56 3.38
C LEU A 286 4.37 13.73 2.66
N PHE A 287 4.20 13.59 1.34
CA PHE A 287 3.54 14.60 0.51
C PHE A 287 2.08 14.81 0.92
N LEU A 288 1.31 13.74 1.11
CA LEU A 288 -0.13 13.80 1.41
C LEU A 288 -0.38 14.34 2.82
N LEU A 289 0.44 13.97 3.81
CA LEU A 289 0.37 14.58 5.14
C LEU A 289 0.57 16.10 5.08
N ALA A 290 1.57 16.55 4.34
CA ALA A 290 1.82 17.97 4.15
C ALA A 290 0.74 18.65 3.31
N ASP A 291 0.12 17.95 2.37
CA ASP A 291 -0.96 18.45 1.54
C ASP A 291 -2.28 18.58 2.30
N ILE A 292 -2.57 17.72 3.28
CA ILE A 292 -3.77 17.83 4.12
C ILE A 292 -3.73 19.12 4.96
N MET A 293 -2.55 19.49 5.48
CA MET A 293 -2.38 20.65 6.35
C MET A 293 -2.59 21.98 5.61
N PRO A 294 -3.23 22.99 6.24
CA PRO A 294 -3.57 24.27 5.61
C PRO A 294 -2.38 25.25 5.65
N PHE A 295 -1.21 24.85 5.17
CA PHE A 295 -0.05 25.72 5.16
C PHE A 295 -0.22 26.88 4.17
N SER A 296 -0.03 28.11 4.65
CA SER A 296 -0.04 29.34 3.83
C SER A 296 1.27 29.54 3.07
N ASN A 297 2.39 29.04 3.61
CA ASN A 297 3.74 29.26 3.08
C ASN A 297 4.41 27.92 2.67
N GLN A 298 5.05 27.90 1.49
CA GLN A 298 5.82 26.76 1.02
C GLN A 298 7.01 26.42 1.93
N THR A 299 7.60 27.42 2.60
CA THR A 299 8.68 27.19 3.57
C THR A 299 8.19 26.38 4.76
N MET A 300 7.00 26.68 5.30
CA MET A 300 6.41 25.91 6.41
C MET A 300 6.08 24.49 5.98
N ARG A 301 5.51 24.33 4.77
CA ARG A 301 5.24 23.01 4.20
C ARG A 301 6.54 22.19 4.07
N GLY A 302 7.62 22.80 3.57
CA GLY A 302 8.92 22.16 3.44
C GLY A 302 9.51 21.74 4.79
N ARG A 303 9.42 22.62 5.81
CA ARG A 303 9.85 22.31 7.19
C ARG A 303 9.04 21.18 7.80
N PHE A 304 7.73 21.13 7.55
CA PHE A 304 6.86 20.05 8.03
C PHE A 304 7.24 18.69 7.42
N ILE A 305 7.52 18.64 6.11
CA ILE A 305 7.99 17.40 5.45
C ILE A 305 9.34 16.94 6.04
N ILE A 306 10.27 17.87 6.29
CA ILE A 306 11.56 17.55 6.94
C ILE A 306 11.32 17.00 8.35
N ALA A 307 10.46 17.63 9.15
CA ALA A 307 10.14 17.19 10.50
C ALA A 307 9.52 15.78 10.51
N LEU A 308 8.58 15.49 9.60
CA LEU A 308 8.02 14.14 9.43
C LEU A 308 9.05 13.11 8.98
N THR A 309 9.96 13.50 8.09
CA THR A 309 11.04 12.61 7.64
C THR A 309 11.95 12.28 8.82
N PHE A 310 12.31 13.28 9.63
CA PHE A 310 13.09 13.08 10.84
C PHE A 310 12.37 12.17 11.85
N SER A 311 11.05 12.36 12.04
CA SER A 311 10.28 11.49 12.94
C SER A 311 10.23 10.04 12.45
N TYR A 312 10.21 9.80 11.13
CA TYR A 312 10.36 8.45 10.57
C TYR A 312 11.75 7.86 10.82
N ILE A 313 12.82 8.65 10.70
CA ILE A 313 14.18 8.18 11.02
C ILE A 313 14.25 7.77 12.49
N VAL A 314 13.74 8.61 13.40
CA VAL A 314 13.69 8.32 14.84
C VAL A 314 12.89 7.05 15.12
N LEU A 315 11.71 6.89 14.50
CA LEU A 315 10.90 5.67 14.61
C LEU A 315 11.69 4.42 14.19
N CYS A 316 12.50 4.52 13.14
CA CYS A 316 13.28 3.40 12.64
C CYS A 316 14.50 3.06 13.51
N MET A 317 14.99 4.00 14.34
CA MET A 317 16.12 3.74 15.23
C MET A 317 15.74 2.87 16.43
N PHE A 318 14.45 2.70 16.71
CA PHE A 318 14.00 1.72 17.71
C PHE A 318 14.39 0.29 17.29
N PRO A 319 14.83 -0.56 18.23
CA PRO A 319 15.36 -1.89 17.95
C PRO A 319 14.24 -2.91 17.69
N TYR A 320 13.48 -2.71 16.61
CA TYR A 320 12.51 -3.69 16.12
C TYR A 320 13.20 -4.80 15.34
N SER A 321 13.00 -6.05 15.76
CA SER A 321 13.36 -7.21 14.94
C SER A 321 12.36 -7.42 13.80
N GLN A 322 12.72 -8.25 12.82
CA GLN A 322 11.80 -8.65 11.75
C GLN A 322 10.57 -9.39 12.32
N GLN A 323 10.75 -10.17 13.38
CA GLN A 323 9.66 -10.87 14.06
C GLN A 323 8.73 -9.90 14.80
N ASP A 324 9.27 -8.86 15.46
CA ASP A 324 8.44 -7.85 16.13
C ASP A 324 7.60 -7.07 15.12
N PHE A 325 8.20 -6.73 13.98
CA PHE A 325 7.48 -6.11 12.87
C PHE A 325 6.34 -7.01 12.38
N TYR A 326 6.62 -8.30 12.14
CA TYR A 326 5.62 -9.28 11.74
C TYR A 326 4.45 -9.34 12.75
N ASN A 327 4.77 -9.53 14.04
CA ASN A 327 3.77 -9.64 15.10
C ASN A 327 2.91 -8.37 15.21
N MET A 328 3.53 -7.19 15.09
CA MET A 328 2.82 -5.91 15.09
C MET A 328 1.88 -5.79 13.89
N MET A 329 2.33 -6.23 12.71
CA MET A 329 1.53 -6.21 11.49
C MET A 329 0.33 -7.17 11.59
N TYR A 330 0.58 -8.40 12.03
CA TYR A 330 -0.40 -9.47 12.13
C TYR A 330 -1.45 -9.22 13.21
N ARG A 331 -1.04 -8.79 14.41
CA ARG A 331 -1.97 -8.63 15.55
C ARG A 331 -2.71 -7.30 15.57
N TYR A 332 -2.08 -6.24 15.07
CA TYR A 332 -2.61 -4.88 15.25
C TYR A 332 -2.84 -4.14 13.93
N TYR A 333 -1.80 -3.99 13.10
CA TYR A 333 -1.88 -3.09 11.94
C TYR A 333 -2.92 -3.51 10.91
N PHE A 334 -2.88 -4.73 10.39
CA PHE A 334 -3.81 -5.17 9.36
C PHE A 334 -5.27 -5.23 9.87
N PRO A 335 -5.57 -5.83 11.04
CA PRO A 335 -6.92 -5.77 11.62
C PRO A 335 -7.42 -4.33 11.81
N ALA A 336 -6.59 -3.46 12.42
CA ALA A 336 -6.97 -2.07 12.66
C ALA A 336 -7.15 -1.29 11.36
N SER A 337 -6.27 -1.48 10.37
CA SER A 337 -6.36 -0.81 9.07
C SER A 337 -7.66 -1.14 8.34
N LEU A 338 -8.09 -2.40 8.38
CA LEU A 338 -9.32 -2.85 7.75
C LEU A 338 -10.54 -2.20 8.43
N ILE A 339 -10.62 -2.29 9.76
CA ILE A 339 -11.72 -1.72 10.54
C ILE A 339 -11.77 -0.20 10.36
N LEU A 340 -10.64 0.48 10.49
CA LEU A 340 -10.53 1.93 10.35
C LEU A 340 -10.86 2.38 8.93
N GLY A 341 -10.39 1.67 7.91
CA GLY A 341 -10.65 2.04 6.51
C GLY A 341 -12.11 1.83 6.12
N ILE A 342 -12.73 0.71 6.51
CA ILE A 342 -14.16 0.47 6.28
C ILE A 342 -15.00 1.51 7.02
N SER A 343 -14.78 1.68 8.34
CA SER A 343 -15.52 2.66 9.13
C SER A 343 -15.36 4.09 8.60
N TYR A 344 -14.14 4.49 8.23
CA TYR A 344 -13.89 5.81 7.65
C TYR A 344 -14.63 6.02 6.33
N SER A 345 -14.62 5.01 5.45
CA SER A 345 -15.33 5.07 4.17
C SER A 345 -16.85 5.20 4.36
N LEU A 346 -17.43 4.45 5.30
CA LEU A 346 -18.84 4.51 5.65
C LEU A 346 -19.23 5.85 6.29
N ILE A 347 -18.39 6.40 7.17
CA ILE A 347 -18.61 7.73 7.76
C ILE A 347 -18.59 8.81 6.68
N CYS A 348 -17.63 8.77 5.75
CA CYS A 348 -17.57 9.71 4.63
C CYS A 348 -18.83 9.63 3.75
N VAL A 349 -19.28 8.42 3.46
CA VAL A 349 -20.53 8.16 2.73
C VAL A 349 -21.74 8.68 3.51
N GLY A 350 -21.84 8.42 4.81
CA GLY A 350 -22.92 8.94 5.67
C GLY A 350 -22.99 10.47 5.66
N ILE A 351 -21.85 11.15 5.82
CA ILE A 351 -21.75 12.62 5.78
C ILE A 351 -22.18 13.16 4.40
N SER A 352 -21.98 12.41 3.33
CA SER A 352 -22.38 12.84 1.99
C SER A 352 -23.89 13.01 1.82
N PHE A 353 -24.70 12.38 2.68
CA PHE A 353 -26.17 12.53 2.74
C PHE A 353 -26.63 13.78 3.47
N ILE A 354 -25.78 14.44 4.25
CA ILE A 354 -26.14 15.67 4.96
C ILE A 354 -26.31 16.81 3.94
N PRO A 355 -27.44 17.55 3.95
CA PRO A 355 -27.66 18.71 3.08
C PRO A 355 -26.56 19.75 3.19
N ASN A 356 -26.31 20.50 2.10
CA ASN A 356 -25.27 21.53 2.13
C ASN A 356 -25.81 22.77 2.83
N LYS A 357 -25.32 23.09 4.04
CA LYS A 357 -25.72 24.28 4.81
C LYS A 357 -25.59 25.59 4.05
N ARG A 358 -24.74 25.66 3.02
CA ARG A 358 -24.58 26.85 2.17
C ARG A 358 -25.74 27.06 1.20
N ARG A 359 -26.52 26.01 0.88
CA ARG A 359 -27.67 26.08 -0.04
C ARG A 359 -28.94 26.58 0.65
N GLU A 360 -29.08 26.32 1.96
CA GLU A 360 -30.22 26.76 2.80
C GLU A 360 -30.19 28.26 3.16
N ARG A 361 -29.06 28.96 3.00
CA ARG A 361 -28.99 30.42 3.24
C ARG A 361 -29.32 31.27 2.01
N THR A 362 -29.56 30.64 0.88
CA THR A 362 -29.81 31.30 -0.43
C THR A 362 -31.19 30.98 -0.99
N THR A 363 -32.01 30.29 -0.23
CA THR A 363 -33.44 30.03 -0.45
C THR A 363 -34.17 30.55 0.77
#